data_AF-A0A0A1DGW5-F1
#
_entry.id   AF-A0A0A1DGW5-F1
#
_cell.length_a   1.000
_cell.length_b   1.000
_cell.length_c   1.000
_cell.angle_alpha   90.00
_cell.angle_beta   90.00
_cell.angle_gamma   90.00
#
_symmetry.space_group_name_H-M   'P 1'
#
loop_
_entity.id
_entity.type
_entity.pdbx_description
1 polymer ?
#
loop_
_entity_poly.entity_id
_entity_poly.type
_entity_poly.pdbx_seq_one_letter_code
_entity_poly.pdbx_strand_id
1 'polypeptide(L)'
;MVELRIYEAGVCSGCGYHKSLTGDLDNHFAIEVEHCNVCAGVAKNDRIQQAADRKALKAMGDEDKIPPTRKRPGDGRHVMVQFRGRKTATAEHAEPPEPGSASQSLQG
;
A
#
# COMPACT_ATOMS: atom_id res chain seq x y z
N MET A 1 -32.93 -31.48 -15.78
CA MET A 1 -31.52 -31.03 -15.87
C MET A 1 -31.23 -29.99 -16.96
N VAL A 2 -32.14 -29.71 -17.90
CA VAL A 2 -31.90 -28.71 -18.95
C VAL A 2 -31.90 -27.28 -18.40
N GLU A 3 -32.78 -26.96 -17.45
CA GLU A 3 -32.88 -25.61 -16.87
C GLU A 3 -31.60 -25.15 -16.16
N LEU A 4 -30.95 -26.02 -15.39
CA LEU A 4 -29.71 -25.68 -14.70
C LEU A 4 -28.60 -25.30 -15.69
N ARG A 5 -28.49 -26.02 -16.82
CA ARG A 5 -27.50 -25.72 -17.86
C ARG A 5 -27.75 -24.38 -18.56
N ILE A 6 -29.01 -24.02 -18.75
CA ILE A 6 -29.38 -22.72 -19.33
C ILE A 6 -29.02 -21.60 -18.36
N TYR A 7 -29.27 -21.80 -17.06
CA TYR A 7 -28.86 -20.86 -16.03
C TYR A 7 -27.34 -20.68 -15.98
N GLU A 8 -26.58 -21.77 -15.91
CA GLU A 8 -25.10 -21.74 -15.88
C GLU A 8 -24.49 -21.05 -17.11
N ALA A 9 -25.10 -21.22 -18.30
CA ALA A 9 -24.66 -20.53 -19.52
C ALA A 9 -24.86 -19.01 -19.47
N GLY A 10 -25.79 -18.52 -18.65
CA GLY A 10 -26.05 -17.10 -18.43
C GLY A 10 -25.17 -16.46 -17.35
N VAL A 11 -24.37 -17.26 -16.63
CA VAL A 11 -23.47 -16.77 -15.58
C VAL A 11 -22.21 -16.21 -16.22
N CYS A 12 -21.87 -14.97 -15.88
CA CYS A 12 -20.61 -14.37 -16.32
C CYS A 12 -19.42 -15.19 -15.79
N SER A 13 -18.58 -15.70 -16.68
CA SER A 13 -17.39 -16.48 -16.32
C SER A 13 -16.33 -15.69 -15.56
N GLY A 14 -16.35 -14.35 -15.67
CA GLY A 14 -15.38 -13.47 -15.00
C GLY A 14 -15.78 -13.12 -13.56
N CYS A 15 -17.05 -12.74 -13.33
CA CYS A 15 -17.50 -12.25 -12.04
C CYS A 15 -18.58 -13.10 -11.37
N GLY A 16 -18.98 -14.23 -11.97
CA GLY A 16 -20.01 -15.13 -11.42
C GLY A 16 -21.43 -14.55 -11.42
N TYR A 17 -21.65 -13.41 -12.06
CA TYR A 17 -22.92 -12.70 -12.04
C TYR A 17 -23.93 -13.26 -13.05
N HIS A 18 -25.18 -13.47 -12.63
CA HIS A 18 -26.30 -13.81 -13.50
C HIS A 18 -27.38 -12.72 -13.47
N LYS A 19 -27.93 -12.36 -14.64
CA LYS A 19 -28.91 -11.26 -14.80
C LYS A 19 -30.26 -11.50 -14.09
N SER A 20 -30.58 -12.73 -13.69
CA SER A 20 -31.77 -12.97 -12.86
C SER A 20 -31.65 -12.38 -11.45
N LEU A 21 -30.42 -12.12 -10.98
CA LEU A 21 -30.16 -11.62 -9.64
C LEU A 21 -30.24 -10.09 -9.54
N THR A 22 -30.51 -9.38 -10.65
CA THR A 22 -30.62 -7.91 -10.67
C THR A 22 -31.88 -7.38 -9.99
N GLY A 23 -32.93 -8.19 -9.89
CA GLY A 23 -34.22 -7.80 -9.30
C GLY A 23 -34.39 -8.17 -7.83
N ASP A 24 -33.41 -8.88 -7.26
CA ASP A 24 -33.47 -9.40 -5.91
C ASP A 24 -32.62 -8.52 -4.98
N LEU A 25 -33.31 -7.71 -4.17
CA LEU A 25 -32.71 -6.72 -3.28
C LEU A 25 -31.98 -7.36 -2.09
N ASP A 26 -32.23 -8.65 -1.81
CA ASP A 26 -31.58 -9.39 -0.73
C ASP A 26 -30.20 -9.95 -1.16
N ASN A 27 -29.88 -9.94 -2.47
CA ASN A 27 -28.57 -10.35 -2.95
C ASN A 27 -27.53 -9.24 -2.79
N HIS A 28 -26.83 -9.26 -1.67
CA HIS A 28 -25.66 -8.42 -1.45
C HIS A 28 -24.41 -9.04 -2.06
N PHE A 29 -24.08 -8.64 -3.29
CA PHE A 29 -22.79 -8.96 -3.90
C PHE A 29 -21.69 -8.12 -3.25
N ALA A 30 -20.87 -8.73 -2.40
CA ALA A 30 -19.64 -8.12 -1.93
C ALA A 30 -18.58 -8.24 -3.04
N ILE A 31 -18.17 -7.11 -3.62
CA ILE A 31 -17.07 -7.08 -4.57
C ILE A 31 -15.77 -7.21 -3.76
N GLU A 32 -15.27 -8.43 -3.63
CA GLU A 32 -13.95 -8.70 -3.05
C GLU A 32 -12.90 -8.57 -4.15
N VAL A 33 -12.18 -7.45 -4.15
CA VAL A 33 -11.00 -7.28 -5.00
C VAL A 33 -9.77 -7.54 -4.15
N GLU A 34 -9.02 -8.59 -4.46
CA GLU A 34 -7.73 -8.83 -3.85
C GLU A 34 -6.74 -7.73 -4.28
N HIS A 35 -6.23 -6.98 -3.31
CA HIS A 35 -5.24 -5.94 -3.56
C HIS A 35 -3.89 -6.37 -2.98
N CYS A 36 -2.83 -6.21 -3.77
CA CYS A 36 -1.47 -6.33 -3.25
C CYS A 36 -1.21 -5.21 -2.24
N ASN A 37 -0.92 -5.58 -0.98
CA ASN A 37 -0.63 -4.64 0.11
C ASN A 37 0.52 -3.67 -0.23
N VAL A 38 1.50 -4.12 -1.02
CA VAL A 38 2.61 -3.28 -1.48
C VAL A 38 2.10 -2.20 -2.43
N CYS A 39 1.35 -2.58 -3.47
CA CYS A 39 0.79 -1.64 -4.43
C CYS A 39 -0.19 -0.66 -3.76
N ALA A 40 -1.01 -1.13 -2.82
CA ALA A 40 -1.90 -0.30 -2.04
C ALA A 40 -1.13 0.73 -1.19
N GLY A 41 -0.03 0.31 -0.56
CA GLY A 41 0.87 1.19 0.20
C GLY A 41 1.54 2.25 -0.68
N VAL A 42 2.05 1.85 -1.84
CA VAL A 42 2.65 2.78 -2.82
C VAL A 42 1.61 3.80 -3.30
N ALA A 43 0.42 3.36 -3.69
CA ALA A 43 -0.65 4.24 -4.13
C ALA A 43 -1.11 5.22 -3.04
N LYS A 44 -1.15 4.76 -1.77
CA LYS A 44 -1.46 5.64 -0.64
C LYS A 44 -0.39 6.73 -0.46
N ASN A 45 0.89 6.35 -0.51
CA ASN A 45 1.99 7.31 -0.39
C ASN A 45 2.01 8.32 -1.52
N ASP A 46 1.77 7.87 -2.75
CA ASP A 46 1.66 8.74 -3.92
C ASP A 46 0.55 9.79 -3.75
N ARG A 47 -0.64 9.39 -3.31
CA ARG A 47 -1.73 10.34 -3.01
C ARG A 47 -1.35 11.39 -1.97
N ILE A 48 -0.63 10.99 -0.92
CA ILE A 48 -0.16 11.91 0.13
C ILE A 48 0.85 12.90 -0.44
N GLN A 49 1.81 12.42 -1.22
CA GLN A 49 2.83 13.25 -1.87
C GLN A 49 2.18 14.25 -2.83
N GLN A 50 1.26 13.81 -3.68
CA GLN A 50 0.53 14.69 -4.59
C GLN A 50 -0.27 15.77 -3.85
N ALA A 51 -0.90 15.41 -2.71
CA ALA A 51 -1.61 16.40 -1.90
C ALA A 51 -0.68 17.46 -1.31
N ALA A 52 0.50 17.04 -0.82
CA ALA A 52 1.52 17.95 -0.32
C ALA A 52 2.09 18.85 -1.42
N ASP A 53 2.33 18.28 -2.61
CA ASP A 53 2.86 19.02 -3.76
C ASP A 53 1.86 20.05 -4.26
N ARG A 54 0.57 19.70 -4.36
CA ARG A 54 -0.49 20.67 -4.68
C ARG A 54 -0.53 21.82 -3.67
N LYS A 55 -0.35 21.55 -2.38
CA LYS A 55 -0.33 22.60 -1.34
C LYS A 55 0.90 23.49 -1.48
N ALA A 56 2.07 22.90 -1.72
CA ALA A 56 3.31 23.62 -1.88
C ALA A 56 3.34 24.46 -3.17
N LEU A 57 2.81 23.94 -4.28
CA LEU A 57 2.66 24.67 -5.54
C LEU A 57 1.73 25.88 -5.37
N LYS A 58 0.57 25.70 -4.72
CA LYS A 58 -0.33 26.82 -4.38
C LYS A 58 0.37 27.90 -3.54
N ALA A 59 1.26 27.51 -2.63
CA ALA A 59 2.02 28.46 -1.82
C ALA A 59 3.12 29.19 -2.61
N MET A 60 3.58 28.65 -3.75
CA MET A 60 4.58 29.28 -4.61
C MET A 60 4.00 30.39 -5.51
N GLY A 61 2.68 30.50 -5.63
CA GLY A 61 2.00 31.51 -6.46
C GLY A 61 1.63 31.01 -7.85
N ASP A 62 1.54 31.92 -8.82
CA ASP A 62 1.25 31.58 -10.23
C ASP A 62 2.29 30.58 -10.77
N GLU A 63 1.85 29.38 -11.13
CA GLU A 63 2.71 28.33 -11.67
C GLU A 63 3.43 28.77 -12.96
N ASP A 64 2.81 29.66 -13.74
CA ASP A 64 3.35 30.22 -14.98
C ASP A 64 4.52 31.21 -14.75
N LYS A 65 4.69 31.70 -13.52
CA LYS A 65 5.77 32.62 -13.14
C LYS A 65 6.92 31.92 -12.41
N ILE A 66 6.82 30.61 -12.17
CA ILE A 66 7.88 29.84 -11.53
C ILE A 66 9.01 29.62 -12.54
N PRO A 67 10.22 30.17 -12.33
CA PRO A 67 11.31 30.00 -13.27
C PRO A 67 11.69 28.51 -13.40
N PRO A 68 12.04 28.00 -14.60
CA PRO A 68 12.34 26.59 -14.83
C PRO A 68 13.49 26.03 -13.98
N THR A 69 14.35 26.90 -13.46
CA THR A 69 15.48 26.55 -12.59
C THR A 69 15.09 26.31 -11.14
N ARG A 70 13.86 26.67 -10.74
CA ARG A 70 13.37 26.49 -9.37
C ARG A 70 12.88 25.07 -9.20
N LYS A 71 13.51 24.33 -8.27
CA LYS A 71 13.12 22.95 -7.93
C LYS A 71 11.67 22.89 -7.47
N ARG A 72 10.85 22.06 -8.12
CA ARG A 72 9.49 21.78 -7.66
C ARG A 72 9.52 20.75 -6.54
N PRO A 73 8.53 20.76 -5.63
CA PRO A 73 8.47 19.80 -4.54
C PRO A 73 8.49 18.34 -5.00
N GLY A 74 7.86 18.02 -6.13
CA GLY A 74 7.79 16.66 -6.68
C GLY A 74 9.02 16.20 -7.48
N ASP A 75 9.95 17.10 -7.83
CA ASP A 75 11.05 16.76 -8.73
C ASP A 75 12.02 15.75 -8.07
N GLY A 76 12.22 14.60 -8.72
CA GLY A 76 13.20 13.59 -8.31
C GLY A 76 12.82 12.74 -7.09
N ARG A 77 11.55 12.76 -6.66
CA ARG A 77 11.08 11.89 -5.57
C ARG A 77 10.81 10.47 -6.06
N HIS A 78 11.24 9.48 -5.28
CA HIS A 78 10.99 8.06 -5.54
C HIS A 78 10.55 7.35 -4.26
N VAL A 79 9.65 6.38 -4.39
CA VAL A 79 9.27 5.49 -3.29
C VAL A 79 10.13 4.23 -3.38
N MET A 80 11.04 4.06 -2.42
CA MET A 80 11.87 2.87 -2.32
C MET A 80 11.14 1.80 -1.53
N VAL A 81 10.85 0.66 -2.16
CA VAL A 81 10.29 -0.52 -1.49
C VAL A 81 11.43 -1.47 -1.18
N GLN A 82 11.69 -1.71 0.10
CA GLN A 82 12.66 -2.72 0.53
C GLN A 82 11.92 -3.97 0.99
N PHE A 83 12.27 -5.11 0.39
CA PHE A 83 11.88 -6.41 0.92
C PHE A 83 12.68 -6.68 2.18
N ARG A 84 12.02 -6.62 3.34
CA ARG A 84 12.55 -7.17 4.58
C ARG A 84 11.93 -8.55 4.72
N GLY A 85 12.74 -9.60 4.55
CA GLY A 85 12.28 -10.98 4.65
C GLY A 85 11.50 -11.25 5.95
N ARG A 86 10.74 -12.34 5.98
CA ARG A 86 10.00 -12.76 7.18
C ARG A 86 10.95 -12.79 8.38
N LYS A 87 10.70 -11.96 9.38
CA LYS A 87 11.20 -12.22 10.74
C LYS A 87 10.53 -13.52 11.16
N THR A 88 11.29 -14.61 11.13
CA THR A 88 10.88 -15.84 11.82
C THR A 88 10.65 -15.47 13.27
N ALA A 89 9.44 -15.71 13.76
CA ALA A 89 9.08 -15.56 15.15
C ALA A 89 9.78 -16.66 15.96
N THR A 90 11.07 -16.48 16.22
CA THR A 90 11.85 -17.24 17.19
C THR A 90 12.94 -16.31 17.72
N ALA A 91 12.57 -15.53 18.72
CA ALA A 91 13.50 -14.95 19.68
C ALA A 91 12.87 -15.16 21.06
N GLU A 92 12.81 -16.43 21.46
CA GLU A 92 12.77 -16.80 22.87
C GLU A 92 14.11 -16.35 23.49
N HIS A 93 13.99 -15.64 24.61
CA HIS A 93 15.02 -15.33 25.61
C HIS A 93 16.48 -15.14 25.16
N ALA A 94 16.87 -13.88 25.02
CA ALA A 94 18.18 -13.45 25.52
C ALA A 94 17.95 -12.17 26.35
N GLU A 95 18.08 -12.30 27.67
CA GLU A 95 18.10 -11.16 28.59
C GLU A 95 19.17 -10.13 28.17
N PRO A 96 18.92 -8.83 28.38
CA PRO A 96 19.96 -7.83 28.17
C PRO A 96 21.06 -8.01 29.23
N PRO A 97 22.36 -8.06 28.87
CA PRO A 97 23.41 -8.01 29.86
C PRO A 97 23.43 -6.62 30.52
N GLU A 98 23.39 -6.60 31.86
CA GLU A 98 23.37 -5.40 32.68
C GLU A 98 24.62 -4.53 32.49
N PRO A 99 24.51 -3.19 32.67
CA PRO A 99 25.65 -2.29 32.55
C PRO A 99 26.43 -2.22 33.87
N GLY A 100 27.60 -2.85 33.87
CA GLY A 100 28.75 -2.35 34.64
C GLY A 100 29.24 -3.23 35.78
N SER A 101 30.48 -3.74 35.63
CA SER A 101 31.42 -3.86 36.75
C SER A 101 32.85 -4.16 36.27
N ALA A 102 33.80 -3.48 36.92
CA ALA A 102 35.21 -3.83 37.09
C ALA A 102 36.24 -3.50 35.98
N SER A 103 36.83 -2.31 36.11
CA SER A 103 38.25 -2.05 36.45
C SER A 103 39.32 -3.13 36.21
N GLN A 104 40.54 -2.64 35.90
CA GLN A 104 41.89 -3.26 35.95
C GLN A 104 42.26 -4.05 34.67
N SER A 105 43.45 -3.97 34.05
CA SER A 105 44.77 -3.43 34.43
C SER A 105 45.71 -3.46 33.19
N LEU A 106 46.65 -2.49 33.09
CA LEU A 106 48.09 -2.64 32.74
C LEU A 106 48.49 -3.60 31.59
N GLN A 107 49.17 -3.21 30.50
CA GLN A 107 50.52 -2.62 30.34
C GLN A 107 50.66 -2.23 28.84
N GLY A 108 51.46 -1.24 28.40
CA GLY A 108 52.77 -0.84 28.89
C GLY A 108 53.84 -1.53 28.06
#